data_AF-A0AAE2BHQ6-F1
#
_entry.id   AF-A0AAE2BHQ6-F1
#
_cell.length_a   1.000
_cell.length_b   1.000
_cell.length_c   1.000
_cell.angle_alpha   90.00
_cell.angle_beta   90.00
_cell.angle_gamma   90.00
#
_symmetry.space_group_name_H-M   'P 1'
#
loop_
_entity.id
_entity.type
_entity.pdbx_description
1 polymer ?
#
loop_
_entity_poly.entity_id
_entity_poly.type
_entity_poly.pdbx_seq_one_letter_code
_entity_poly.pdbx_strand_id
1 'polypeptide(L)'
;MFTNDQRQKERTGKYGSPRLEYLQELVTQFQNATSEEIKEKIVANLGNFAYDPYNYTFLRQLNVLELFLDCLTEPNERLVEFAIGGICNACADAANAEVIIQCDGIPLIIQCLSSPVRNTVSYTLGSLYYLCNATTRDEILRPEIVDAIKRFAAAGAVNVGFSNLAQAFLDKHVSELN
;
A
#
# COMPACT_ATOMS: atom_id res chain seq x y z
N MET A 1 -4.97 7.14 17.07
CA MET A 1 -4.46 6.30 18.18
C MET A 1 -4.72 4.85 17.82
N PHE A 2 -3.67 4.03 17.78
CA PHE A 2 -3.75 2.63 17.36
C PHE A 2 -4.56 1.76 18.33
N THR A 3 -5.00 0.61 17.83
CA THR A 3 -5.80 -0.36 18.56
C THR A 3 -4.92 -1.28 19.41
N ASN A 4 -5.52 -1.93 20.41
CA ASN A 4 -4.90 -2.95 21.25
C ASN A 4 -5.97 -3.98 21.66
N ASP A 5 -5.56 -5.05 22.35
CA ASP A 5 -6.47 -6.13 22.74
C ASP A 5 -7.64 -5.66 23.61
N GLN A 6 -7.39 -4.72 24.52
CA GLN A 6 -8.44 -4.18 25.38
C GLN A 6 -9.50 -3.44 24.53
N ARG A 7 -9.05 -2.57 23.62
CA ARG A 7 -9.93 -1.83 22.71
C ARG A 7 -10.70 -2.74 21.76
N GLN A 8 -10.08 -3.82 21.30
CA GLN A 8 -10.82 -4.82 20.52
C GLN A 8 -11.95 -5.42 21.35
N LYS A 9 -11.65 -5.92 22.54
CA LYS A 9 -12.66 -6.53 23.43
C LYS A 9 -13.81 -5.57 23.74
N GLU A 10 -13.50 -4.30 23.98
CA GLU A 10 -14.51 -3.25 24.21
C GLU A 10 -15.39 -2.98 22.99
N ARG A 11 -14.84 -3.05 21.77
CA ARG A 11 -15.55 -2.72 20.52
C ARG A 11 -16.26 -3.90 19.87
N THR A 12 -15.76 -5.11 20.03
CA THR A 12 -16.38 -6.33 19.47
C THR A 12 -17.76 -6.57 20.09
N GLY A 13 -17.94 -6.25 21.38
CA GLY A 13 -19.20 -6.48 22.08
C GLY A 13 -19.56 -7.97 22.19
N LYS A 14 -20.77 -8.28 22.66
CA LYS A 14 -21.20 -9.65 22.98
C LYS A 14 -21.34 -10.57 21.74
N TYR A 15 -21.60 -10.00 20.57
CA TYR A 15 -21.93 -10.74 19.33
C TYR A 15 -20.98 -10.43 18.17
N GLY A 16 -19.90 -9.67 18.41
CA GLY A 16 -18.93 -9.38 17.35
C GLY A 16 -17.98 -10.55 17.13
N SER A 17 -17.56 -10.71 15.87
CA SER A 17 -16.53 -11.68 15.52
C SER A 17 -15.15 -11.23 16.04
N PRO A 18 -14.30 -12.17 16.49
CA PRO A 18 -12.88 -11.92 16.71
C PRO A 18 -12.21 -11.25 15.50
N ARG A 19 -11.19 -10.42 15.75
CA ARG A 19 -10.54 -9.62 14.69
C ARG A 19 -10.06 -10.48 13.51
N LEU A 20 -9.42 -11.61 13.79
CA LEU A 20 -8.93 -12.52 12.75
C LEU A 20 -10.08 -13.08 11.91
N GLU A 21 -11.15 -13.54 12.55
CA GLU A 21 -12.33 -14.10 11.87
C GLU A 21 -13.01 -13.06 10.98
N TYR A 22 -13.16 -11.83 11.47
CA TYR A 22 -13.73 -10.74 10.67
C TYR A 22 -12.88 -10.40 9.43
N LEU A 23 -11.56 -10.35 9.57
CA LEU A 23 -10.66 -10.12 8.43
C LEU A 23 -10.69 -11.31 7.44
N GLN A 24 -10.79 -12.54 7.94
CA GLN A 24 -10.94 -13.73 7.11
C GLN A 24 -12.26 -13.70 6.33
N GLU A 25 -13.36 -13.29 6.95
CA GLU A 25 -14.66 -13.11 6.28
C GLU A 25 -14.58 -12.09 5.13
N LEU A 26 -13.84 -10.99 5.31
CA LEU A 26 -13.61 -10.01 4.24
C LEU A 26 -12.83 -10.63 3.07
N VAL A 27 -11.74 -11.35 3.34
CA VAL A 27 -10.95 -12.04 2.30
C VAL A 27 -11.82 -13.06 1.55
N THR A 28 -12.62 -13.85 2.26
CA THR A 28 -13.54 -14.82 1.66
C THR A 28 -14.63 -14.14 0.82
N GLN A 29 -15.16 -13.00 1.28
CA GLN A 29 -16.12 -12.22 0.49
C GLN A 29 -15.48 -11.68 -0.80
N PHE A 30 -14.23 -11.22 -0.74
CA PHE A 30 -13.50 -10.75 -1.92
C PHE A 30 -13.34 -11.85 -2.97
N GLN A 31 -12.90 -13.04 -2.54
CA GLN A 31 -12.68 -14.19 -3.42
C GLN A 31 -13.96 -14.69 -4.10
N ASN A 32 -15.11 -14.55 -3.43
CA ASN A 32 -16.41 -14.98 -3.96
C ASN A 32 -17.18 -13.85 -4.67
N ALA A 33 -16.68 -12.62 -4.65
CA ALA A 33 -17.38 -11.48 -5.22
C ALA A 33 -17.32 -11.52 -6.76
N THR A 34 -18.50 -11.45 -7.38
CA THR A 34 -18.65 -11.29 -8.83
C THR A 34 -18.77 -9.82 -9.25
N SER A 35 -19.06 -8.93 -8.30
CA SER A 35 -19.21 -7.50 -8.52
C SER A 35 -17.93 -6.76 -8.17
N GLU A 36 -17.45 -5.95 -9.11
CA GLU A 36 -16.32 -5.04 -8.92
C GLU A 36 -16.55 -4.04 -7.79
N GLU A 37 -17.77 -3.53 -7.62
CA GLU A 37 -18.11 -2.61 -6.52
C GLU A 37 -17.91 -3.26 -5.14
N ILE A 38 -18.22 -4.56 -5.03
CA ILE A 38 -18.02 -5.31 -3.78
C ILE A 38 -16.52 -5.49 -3.52
N LYS A 39 -15.75 -5.89 -4.55
CA LYS A 39 -14.30 -6.01 -4.44
C LYS A 39 -13.65 -4.70 -4.00
N GLU A 40 -14.01 -3.59 -4.65
CA GLU A 40 -13.53 -2.25 -4.30
C GLU A 40 -13.77 -1.90 -2.83
N LYS A 41 -15.01 -2.12 -2.34
CA LYS A 41 -15.37 -1.86 -0.93
C LYS A 41 -14.56 -2.72 0.03
N ILE A 42 -14.34 -3.99 -0.30
CA ILE A 42 -13.58 -4.89 0.56
C ILE A 42 -12.10 -4.50 0.59
N VAL A 43 -11.47 -4.22 -0.55
CA VAL A 43 -10.07 -3.79 -0.61
C VAL A 43 -9.88 -2.46 0.10
N ALA A 44 -10.79 -1.51 -0.06
CA ALA A 44 -10.76 -0.26 0.70
C ALA A 44 -10.85 -0.51 2.22
N ASN A 45 -11.71 -1.44 2.65
CA ASN A 45 -11.83 -1.80 4.07
C ASN A 45 -10.55 -2.45 4.62
N LEU A 46 -9.99 -3.42 3.89
CA LEU A 46 -8.70 -4.04 4.22
C LEU A 46 -7.58 -3.00 4.27
N GLY A 47 -7.55 -2.05 3.32
CA GLY A 47 -6.58 -0.95 3.29
C GLY A 47 -6.69 -0.02 4.51
N ASN A 48 -7.90 0.20 5.04
CA ASN A 48 -8.10 0.93 6.29
C ASN A 48 -7.58 0.15 7.50
N PHE A 49 -7.74 -1.18 7.53
CA PHE A 49 -7.14 -2.01 8.60
C PHE A 49 -5.62 -2.03 8.54
N ALA A 50 -5.04 -1.93 7.35
CA ALA A 50 -3.60 -1.84 7.15
C ALA A 50 -2.96 -0.54 7.68
N TYR A 51 -3.75 0.45 8.13
CA TYR A 51 -3.22 1.64 8.80
C TYR A 51 -2.78 1.38 10.25
N ASP A 52 -3.32 0.34 10.90
CA ASP A 52 -3.11 0.06 12.32
C ASP A 52 -2.21 -1.18 12.50
N PRO A 53 -1.01 -1.03 13.10
CA PRO A 53 -0.07 -2.14 13.30
C PRO A 53 -0.64 -3.33 14.08
N TYR A 54 -1.68 -3.12 14.89
CA TYR A 54 -2.41 -4.19 15.56
C TYR A 54 -2.87 -5.28 14.57
N ASN A 55 -3.17 -4.93 13.32
CA ASN A 55 -3.69 -5.87 12.33
C ASN A 55 -2.60 -6.61 11.54
N TYR A 56 -1.33 -6.17 11.58
CA TYR A 56 -0.31 -6.64 10.64
C TYR A 56 -0.07 -8.15 10.67
N THR A 57 -0.06 -8.75 11.86
CA THR A 57 0.07 -10.22 11.98
C THR A 57 -1.10 -10.96 11.35
N PHE A 58 -2.33 -10.44 11.50
CA PHE A 58 -3.50 -11.03 10.86
C PHE A 58 -3.49 -10.82 9.35
N LEU A 59 -3.10 -9.64 8.87
CA LEU A 59 -3.01 -9.35 7.44
C LEU A 59 -2.01 -10.25 6.73
N ARG A 60 -0.84 -10.51 7.34
CA ARG A 60 0.13 -11.48 6.83
C ARG A 60 -0.38 -12.91 6.90
N GLN A 61 -1.02 -13.30 8.02
CA GLN A 61 -1.60 -14.65 8.16
C GLN A 61 -2.67 -14.94 7.09
N LEU A 62 -3.38 -13.91 6.64
CA LEU A 62 -4.47 -14.01 5.67
C LEU A 62 -4.05 -13.67 4.23
N ASN A 63 -2.75 -13.51 3.97
CA ASN A 63 -2.18 -13.14 2.67
C ASN A 63 -2.80 -11.88 2.04
N VAL A 64 -3.11 -10.88 2.87
CA VAL A 64 -3.77 -9.64 2.40
C VAL A 64 -2.80 -8.75 1.61
N LEU A 65 -1.50 -8.84 1.87
CA LEU A 65 -0.49 -8.07 1.13
C LEU A 65 -0.39 -8.56 -0.32
N GLU A 66 -0.41 -9.88 -0.49
CA GLU A 66 -0.46 -10.58 -1.77
C GLU A 66 -1.76 -10.25 -2.51
N LEU A 67 -2.90 -10.24 -1.80
CA LEU A 67 -4.17 -9.80 -2.37
C LEU A 67 -4.10 -8.36 -2.90
N PHE A 68 -3.44 -7.44 -2.19
CA PHE A 68 -3.23 -6.09 -2.71
C PHE A 68 -2.35 -6.09 -3.97
N LEU A 69 -1.28 -6.90 -4.02
CA LEU A 69 -0.44 -7.00 -5.21
C LEU A 69 -1.21 -7.53 -6.41
N ASP A 70 -2.03 -8.58 -6.23
CA ASP A 70 -2.90 -9.10 -7.28
C ASP A 70 -3.84 -8.00 -7.82
N CYS A 71 -4.41 -7.20 -6.92
CA CYS A 71 -5.27 -6.07 -7.29
C CYS A 71 -4.56 -4.97 -8.09
N LEU A 72 -3.23 -4.82 -8.00
CA LEU A 72 -2.49 -3.85 -8.83
C LEU A 72 -2.44 -4.25 -10.31
N THR A 73 -2.71 -5.52 -10.62
CA THR A 73 -2.71 -6.05 -11.99
C THR A 73 -4.08 -5.96 -12.67
N GLU A 74 -5.12 -5.63 -11.90
CA GLU A 74 -6.49 -5.54 -12.40
C GLU A 74 -6.71 -4.26 -13.22
N PRO A 75 -7.60 -4.28 -14.24
CA PRO A 75 -7.90 -3.10 -15.05
C PRO A 75 -8.74 -2.04 -14.31
N ASN A 76 -9.32 -2.40 -13.16
CA ASN A 76 -10.16 -1.50 -12.38
C ASN A 76 -9.31 -0.48 -11.60
N GLU A 77 -9.28 0.77 -12.08
CA GLU A 77 -8.49 1.86 -11.48
C GLU A 77 -8.79 2.12 -9.99
N ARG A 78 -10.05 1.95 -9.56
CA ARG A 78 -10.43 2.13 -8.14
C ARG A 78 -9.87 1.00 -7.29
N LEU A 79 -9.89 -0.22 -7.81
CA LEU A 79 -9.33 -1.38 -7.14
C LEU A 79 -7.81 -1.22 -6.97
N VAL A 80 -7.12 -0.79 -8.03
CA VAL A 80 -5.69 -0.45 -8.00
C VAL A 80 -5.40 0.65 -6.97
N GLU A 81 -6.17 1.75 -6.98
CA GLU A 81 -6.02 2.87 -6.03
C GLU A 81 -6.11 2.39 -4.57
N PHE A 82 -7.12 1.59 -4.25
CA PHE A 82 -7.30 1.10 -2.88
C PHE A 82 -6.22 0.09 -2.47
N ALA A 83 -5.78 -0.76 -3.40
CA ALA A 83 -4.73 -1.73 -3.15
C ALA A 83 -3.39 -1.06 -2.86
N ILE A 84 -2.95 -0.10 -3.69
CA ILE A 84 -1.70 0.63 -3.43
C ILE A 84 -1.81 1.48 -2.15
N GLY A 85 -3.00 1.99 -1.82
CA GLY A 85 -3.25 2.65 -0.54
C GLY A 85 -3.06 1.71 0.66
N GLY A 86 -3.55 0.47 0.57
CA GLY A 86 -3.33 -0.57 1.57
C GLY A 86 -1.85 -0.94 1.73
N ILE A 87 -1.12 -1.09 0.62
CA ILE A 87 0.34 -1.31 0.61
C ILE A 87 1.07 -0.14 1.26
N CYS A 88 0.74 1.10 0.89
CA CYS A 88 1.34 2.31 1.46
C CYS A 88 1.15 2.41 2.97
N ASN A 89 -0.01 1.98 3.48
CA ASN A 89 -0.31 1.96 4.92
C ASN A 89 0.48 0.85 5.67
N ALA A 90 0.79 -0.26 5.01
CA ALA A 90 1.42 -1.43 5.63
C ALA A 90 2.96 -1.45 5.52
N CYS A 91 3.52 -0.92 4.43
CA CYS A 91 4.92 -1.15 4.04
C CYS A 91 5.98 -0.42 4.89
N ALA A 92 5.58 0.44 5.82
CA ALA A 92 6.50 1.01 6.80
C ALA A 92 6.96 -0.04 7.84
N ASP A 93 6.19 -1.12 8.02
CA ASP A 93 6.59 -2.27 8.84
C ASP A 93 7.53 -3.19 8.05
N ALA A 94 8.68 -3.53 8.64
CA ALA A 94 9.70 -4.33 7.97
C ALA A 94 9.22 -5.73 7.57
N ALA A 95 8.37 -6.37 8.39
CA ALA A 95 7.85 -7.70 8.06
C ALA A 95 6.82 -7.66 6.92
N ASN A 96 6.01 -6.60 6.84
CA ASN A 96 5.13 -6.39 5.69
C ASN A 96 5.92 -6.05 4.42
N ALA A 97 6.93 -5.17 4.52
CA ALA A 97 7.81 -4.82 3.41
C ALA A 97 8.51 -6.05 2.83
N GLU A 98 9.00 -6.95 3.69
CA GLU A 98 9.63 -8.21 3.28
C GLU A 98 8.69 -9.08 2.45
N VAL A 99 7.43 -9.25 2.90
CA VAL A 99 6.42 -10.02 2.12
C VAL A 99 6.19 -9.38 0.76
N ILE A 100 6.02 -8.05 0.69
CA ILE A 100 5.81 -7.33 -0.57
C ILE A 100 6.98 -7.54 -1.53
N ILE A 101 8.22 -7.50 -1.03
CA ILE A 101 9.44 -7.70 -1.82
C ILE A 101 9.55 -9.14 -2.30
N GLN A 102 9.30 -10.12 -1.42
CA GLN A 102 9.36 -11.55 -1.76
C GLN A 102 8.31 -11.97 -2.79
N CYS A 103 7.20 -11.24 -2.88
CA CYS A 103 6.15 -11.46 -3.87
C CYS A 103 6.32 -10.62 -5.16
N ASP A 104 7.55 -10.18 -5.47
CA ASP A 104 7.86 -9.38 -6.67
C ASP A 104 6.98 -8.12 -6.80
N GLY A 105 6.67 -7.47 -5.66
CA GLY A 105 5.78 -6.31 -5.63
C GLY A 105 6.40 -5.00 -6.13
N ILE A 106 7.73 -4.89 -6.17
CA ILE A 106 8.43 -3.66 -6.56
C ILE A 106 8.10 -3.22 -8.01
N PRO A 107 8.18 -4.10 -9.03
CA PRO A 107 7.76 -3.75 -10.39
C PRO A 107 6.32 -3.24 -10.49
N LEU A 108 5.39 -3.91 -9.77
CA LEU A 108 3.96 -3.57 -9.79
C LEU A 108 3.70 -2.20 -9.17
N ILE A 109 4.40 -1.89 -8.08
CA ILE A 109 4.34 -0.58 -7.42
C ILE A 109 4.94 0.49 -8.33
N ILE A 110 6.10 0.25 -8.95
CA ILE A 110 6.72 1.23 -9.88
C ILE A 110 5.79 1.56 -11.05
N GLN A 111 5.10 0.55 -11.61
CA GLN A 111 4.15 0.76 -12.72
C GLN A 111 3.05 1.77 -12.37
N CYS A 112 2.63 1.82 -11.09
CA CYS A 112 1.59 2.73 -10.60
C CYS A 112 2.00 4.22 -10.67
N LEU A 113 3.29 4.55 -10.85
CA LEU A 113 3.74 5.93 -11.14
C LEU A 113 3.16 6.48 -12.45
N SER A 114 2.81 5.60 -13.40
CA SER A 114 2.21 6.00 -14.69
C SER A 114 0.68 6.14 -14.64
N SER A 115 0.06 5.92 -13.47
CA SER A 115 -1.40 5.97 -13.33
C SER A 115 -1.94 7.39 -13.59
N PRO A 116 -3.09 7.53 -14.28
CA PRO A 116 -3.79 8.82 -14.36
C PRO A 116 -4.44 9.22 -13.03
N VAL A 117 -4.58 8.27 -12.09
CA VAL A 117 -5.19 8.51 -10.79
C VAL A 117 -4.16 9.10 -9.83
N ARG A 118 -4.39 10.36 -9.45
CA ARG A 118 -3.50 11.13 -8.56
C ARG A 118 -3.18 10.42 -7.24
N ASN A 119 -4.17 9.78 -6.63
CA ASN A 119 -4.01 9.09 -5.35
C ASN A 119 -3.11 7.86 -5.51
N THR A 120 -3.30 7.10 -6.58
CA THR A 120 -2.44 5.95 -6.94
C THR A 120 -0.97 6.37 -7.01
N VAL A 121 -0.67 7.47 -7.73
CA VAL A 121 0.71 8.00 -7.81
C VAL A 121 1.23 8.43 -6.42
N SER A 122 0.38 9.06 -5.61
CA SER A 122 0.77 9.54 -4.26
C SER A 122 1.12 8.37 -3.33
N TYR A 123 0.27 7.34 -3.29
CA TYR A 123 0.51 6.13 -2.51
C TYR A 123 1.71 5.33 -3.04
N THR A 124 1.94 5.35 -4.35
CA THR A 124 3.13 4.76 -4.96
C THR A 124 4.41 5.42 -4.45
N LEU A 125 4.49 6.75 -4.51
CA LEU A 125 5.65 7.51 -4.00
C LEU A 125 5.88 7.25 -2.50
N GLY A 126 4.81 7.22 -1.71
CA GLY A 126 4.87 6.88 -0.29
C GLY A 126 5.36 5.46 -0.04
N SER A 127 4.92 4.50 -0.85
CA SER A 127 5.35 3.10 -0.75
C SER A 127 6.82 2.95 -1.12
N LEU A 128 7.26 3.54 -2.23
CA LEU A 128 8.67 3.54 -2.65
C LEU A 128 9.59 4.19 -1.60
N TYR A 129 9.13 5.22 -0.89
CA TYR A 129 9.89 5.86 0.18
C TYR A 129 10.28 4.89 1.31
N TYR A 130 9.37 3.98 1.68
CA TYR A 130 9.61 2.97 2.71
C TYR A 130 10.27 1.71 2.15
N LEU A 131 9.90 1.29 0.94
CA LEU A 131 10.39 0.06 0.32
C LEU A 131 11.81 0.19 -0.26
N CYS A 132 12.29 1.39 -0.57
CA CYS A 132 13.66 1.63 -1.00
C CYS A 132 14.65 1.38 0.16
N ASN A 133 15.37 0.27 0.06
CA ASN A 133 16.35 -0.19 1.04
C ASN A 133 17.52 -0.91 0.34
N ALA A 134 18.47 -1.47 1.08
CA ALA A 134 19.67 -2.09 0.52
C ALA A 134 19.41 -3.19 -0.52
N THR A 135 18.30 -3.93 -0.44
CA THR A 135 17.99 -5.04 -1.37
C THR A 135 17.20 -4.60 -2.60
N THR A 136 16.43 -3.51 -2.49
CA THR A 136 15.55 -3.01 -3.56
C THR A 136 16.11 -1.77 -4.28
N ARG A 137 17.19 -1.18 -3.75
CA ARG A 137 17.76 0.09 -4.22
C ARG A 137 18.06 0.07 -5.71
N ASP A 138 18.71 -0.98 -6.21
CA ASP A 138 19.14 -1.06 -7.61
C ASP A 138 17.95 -1.07 -8.58
N GLU A 139 16.81 -1.61 -8.15
CA GLU A 139 15.59 -1.65 -8.94
C GLU A 139 14.81 -0.33 -8.87
N ILE A 140 14.67 0.24 -7.67
CA ILE A 140 13.87 1.46 -7.42
C ILE A 140 14.61 2.72 -7.88
N LEU A 141 15.94 2.76 -7.80
CA LEU A 141 16.75 3.91 -8.19
C LEU A 141 17.26 3.86 -9.63
N ARG A 142 16.64 3.05 -10.49
CA ARG A 142 16.93 3.10 -11.93
C ARG A 142 16.73 4.51 -12.47
N PRO A 143 17.59 4.98 -13.39
CA PRO A 143 17.56 6.37 -13.88
C PRO A 143 16.18 6.81 -14.36
N GLU A 144 15.47 5.96 -15.10
CA GLU A 144 14.14 6.26 -15.63
C GLU A 144 13.08 6.49 -14.53
N ILE A 145 13.20 5.79 -13.39
CA ILE A 145 12.29 5.95 -12.25
C ILE A 145 12.64 7.22 -11.49
N VAL A 146 13.93 7.44 -11.21
CA VAL A 146 14.40 8.65 -10.52
C VAL A 146 14.02 9.90 -11.31
N ASP A 147 14.14 9.87 -12.64
CA ASP A 147 13.72 10.97 -13.49
C ASP A 147 12.21 11.19 -13.48
N ALA A 148 11.40 10.13 -13.43
CA ALA A 148 9.96 10.26 -13.23
C ALA A 148 9.63 10.93 -11.88
N ILE A 149 10.29 10.52 -10.78
CA ILE A 149 10.11 11.11 -9.45
C ILE A 149 10.55 12.58 -9.43
N LYS A 150 11.65 12.94 -10.07
CA LYS A 150 12.08 14.35 -10.23
C LYS A 150 11.03 15.20 -10.94
N ARG A 151 10.35 14.67 -11.98
CA ARG A 151 9.26 15.39 -12.65
C ARG A 151 8.08 15.62 -11.72
N PHE A 152 7.73 14.65 -10.87
CA PHE A 152 6.69 14.83 -9.85
C PHE A 152 7.09 15.89 -8.82
N ALA A 153 8.33 15.89 -8.34
CA ALA A 153 8.84 16.93 -7.43
C ALA A 153 8.78 18.33 -8.07
N ALA A 154 9.12 18.44 -9.36
CA ALA A 154 9.09 19.70 -10.11
C ALA A 154 7.67 20.20 -10.43
N ALA A 155 6.62 19.39 -10.28
CA ALA A 155 5.24 19.81 -10.52
C ALA A 155 4.77 20.91 -9.54
N GLY A 156 5.47 21.10 -8.42
CA GLY A 156 5.35 22.26 -7.54
C GLY A 156 3.92 22.54 -7.09
N ALA A 157 3.49 23.80 -7.18
CA ALA A 157 2.18 24.29 -6.71
C ALA A 157 0.98 23.73 -7.48
N VAL A 158 1.17 23.17 -8.68
CA VAL A 158 0.09 22.56 -9.47
C VAL A 158 -0.42 21.28 -8.79
N ASN A 159 0.44 20.61 -8.02
CA ASN A 159 0.04 19.43 -7.25
C ASN A 159 0.91 19.16 -6.02
N VAL A 160 0.78 20.02 -5.01
CA VAL A 160 1.62 20.04 -3.80
C VAL A 160 1.76 18.68 -3.11
N GLY A 161 0.72 17.85 -3.14
CA GLY A 161 0.67 16.56 -2.43
C GLY A 161 1.75 15.57 -2.88
N PHE A 162 1.77 15.20 -4.16
CA PHE A 162 2.80 14.27 -4.65
C PHE A 162 4.15 14.95 -4.88
N SER A 163 4.19 16.28 -5.11
CA SER A 163 5.46 17.01 -5.19
C SER A 163 6.27 16.87 -3.90
N ASN A 164 5.62 17.00 -2.74
CA ASN A 164 6.28 16.87 -1.44
C ASN A 164 6.75 15.43 -1.15
N LEU A 165 5.93 14.43 -1.50
CA LEU A 165 6.31 13.02 -1.34
C LEU A 165 7.48 12.64 -2.25
N ALA A 166 7.46 13.10 -3.50
CA ALA A 166 8.55 12.91 -4.44
C ALA A 166 9.84 13.59 -3.94
N GLN A 167 9.75 14.82 -3.43
CA GLN A 167 10.90 15.50 -2.85
C GLN A 167 11.46 14.74 -1.64
N ALA A 168 10.60 14.29 -0.73
CA ALA A 168 11.01 13.51 0.43
C ALA A 168 11.71 12.18 0.04
N PHE A 169 11.24 11.53 -1.03
CA PHE A 169 11.90 10.36 -1.59
C PHE A 169 13.31 10.69 -2.09
N LEU A 170 13.45 11.75 -2.89
CA LEU A 170 14.73 12.17 -3.46
C LEU A 170 15.72 12.56 -2.35
N ASP A 171 15.24 13.33 -1.36
CA ASP A 171 16.04 13.79 -0.23
C ASP A 171 16.63 12.64 0.57
N LYS A 172 15.86 11.55 0.76
CA LYS A 172 16.29 10.39 1.54
C LYS A 172 17.20 9.44 0.76
N HIS A 173 16.90 9.19 -0.52
CA HIS A 173 17.48 8.05 -1.24
C HIS A 173 18.45 8.43 -2.36
N VAL A 174 18.37 9.67 -2.84
CA VAL A 174 19.11 10.16 -4.02
C VAL A 174 20.10 11.27 -3.66
N SER A 175 19.84 12.08 -2.64
CA SER A 175 20.71 13.20 -2.26
C SER A 175 22.12 12.78 -1.79
N GLU A 176 22.35 11.50 -1.54
CA GLU A 176 23.67 10.91 -1.25
C GLU A 176 24.41 10.37 -2.50
N LEU A 177 23.84 10.53 -3.70
CA LEU A 177 24.44 10.06 -4.97
C LEU A 177 25.21 11.15 -5.75
N ASN A 178 25.39 12.34 -5.18
CA ASN A 178 26.18 13.43 -5.74
C ASN A 178 27.36 13.81 -4.85
#